data_AF-A0A7V9NJ66-F1
#
_entry.id   AF-A0A7V9NJ66-F1
#
_cell.length_a   1.000
_cell.length_b   1.000
_cell.length_c   1.000
_cell.angle_alpha   90.00
_cell.angle_beta   90.00
_cell.angle_gamma   90.00
#
_symmetry.space_group_name_H-M   'P 1'
#
loop_
_entity.id
_entity.type
_entity.pdbx_description
1 polymer ?
#
loop_
_entity_poly.entity_id
_entity_poly.type
_entity_poly.pdbx_seq_one_letter_code
_entity_poly.pdbx_strand_id
1 'polypeptide(L)'
;SRLPRLVILPRGGEGYALTYQARVATPGDITMYFIDAHTGAVVHQRSDAHTQAAVGLGTGVLGDRKKVQASRQGGLFVQIDRMRPPVIETLDMRGNLFRTLNILNGIVTPAASDFAADPDNDWTDGAAVDAHTYAGYTYDYFFKRFGRRGLDNADIPIRNLTHPVDRANAGHVPEFVLGLFYLNAFYAGSGVMVYGEGLPPNVVTLPERQRWNYMSGALDVVAHELTHGITDYSSGLLYENEPGALNESFSDIMGTAVEFFFQPPGDALLQADYLIAEDVVTPGGLRSMADPAAFGHPDHYSRRYTGTADNGGIHGNAGIPNQAYFLAVEGGTNRTSGLVVQGIGRGNREQMERVFYRAFTLLMPANADFVTARAATIQAARDLFGPGSAPERAVTQAWTAVGVN
;
A
#
# COMPACT_ATOMS: atom_id res chain seq x y z
N SER A 1 32.41 -4.07 -28.41
CA SER A 1 31.79 -2.98 -27.64
C SER A 1 32.25 -1.65 -28.23
N ARG A 2 31.44 -0.58 -28.16
CA ARG A 2 31.96 0.77 -28.43
C ARG A 2 32.84 1.17 -27.25
N LEU A 3 34.03 1.71 -27.51
CA LEU A 3 34.90 2.24 -26.46
C LEU A 3 34.17 3.34 -25.68
N PRO A 4 34.43 3.50 -24.37
CA PRO A 4 33.88 4.61 -23.59
C PRO A 4 34.21 5.95 -24.25
N ARG A 5 33.24 6.86 -24.27
CA ARG A 5 33.41 8.19 -24.89
C ARG A 5 33.31 9.26 -23.83
N LEU A 6 34.22 10.24 -23.88
CA LEU A 6 34.12 11.43 -23.06
C LEU A 6 32.97 12.31 -23.58
N VAL A 7 32.01 12.64 -22.72
CA VAL A 7 30.82 13.43 -23.04
C VAL A 7 30.54 14.45 -21.96
N ILE A 8 29.91 15.55 -22.36
CA ILE A 8 29.38 16.56 -21.43
C ILE A 8 27.93 16.20 -21.14
N LEU A 9 27.63 15.80 -19.90
CA LEU A 9 26.29 15.44 -19.44
C LEU A 9 25.61 16.67 -18.81
N PRO A 10 24.46 17.14 -19.35
CA PRO A 10 23.65 18.16 -18.70
C PRO A 10 23.03 17.62 -17.42
N ARG A 11 23.15 18.37 -16.32
CA ARG A 11 22.51 18.07 -15.03
C ARG A 11 21.43 19.13 -14.82
N GLY A 12 20.15 18.76 -14.91
CA GLY A 12 19.02 19.69 -14.96
C GLY A 12 19.10 20.77 -13.86
N GLY A 13 19.39 22.02 -14.25
CA GLY A 13 19.54 23.18 -13.35
C GLY A 13 20.90 23.32 -12.66
N GLU A 14 21.75 22.30 -12.65
CA GLU A 14 23.04 22.24 -11.94
C GLU A 14 24.26 22.38 -12.87
N GLY A 15 24.06 22.71 -14.14
CA GLY A 15 25.13 22.87 -15.13
C GLY A 15 25.48 21.58 -15.86
N TYR A 16 26.77 21.30 -16.04
CA TYR A 16 27.26 20.19 -16.84
C TYR A 16 28.35 19.39 -16.11
N ALA A 17 28.37 18.08 -16.29
CA ALA A 17 29.44 17.20 -15.83
C ALA A 17 30.22 16.62 -17.02
N LEU A 18 31.55 16.59 -16.92
CA LEU A 18 32.39 15.87 -17.87
C LEU A 18 32.43 14.39 -17.45
N THR A 19 31.97 13.48 -18.32
CA THR A 19 31.78 12.07 -17.97
C THR A 19 32.27 11.12 -19.06
N TYR A 20 32.70 9.92 -18.70
CA TYR A 20 32.84 8.79 -19.60
C TYR A 20 31.50 8.07 -19.73
N GLN A 21 30.97 8.05 -20.95
CA GLN A 21 29.79 7.28 -21.33
C GLN A 21 30.20 5.85 -21.67
N ALA A 22 29.70 4.87 -20.92
CA ALA A 22 29.95 3.45 -21.15
C ALA A 22 28.63 2.68 -21.27
N ARG A 23 28.53 1.81 -22.29
CA ARG A 23 27.38 0.93 -22.49
C ARG A 23 27.73 -0.47 -21.99
N VAL A 24 27.04 -0.93 -20.97
CA VAL A 24 27.23 -2.25 -20.35
C VAL A 24 26.00 -3.10 -20.64
N ALA A 25 26.21 -4.27 -21.23
CA ALA A 25 25.15 -5.24 -21.44
C ALA A 25 25.27 -6.34 -20.37
N THR A 26 24.19 -6.60 -19.66
CA THR A 26 24.04 -7.74 -18.74
C THR A 26 22.98 -8.69 -19.32
N PRO A 27 22.77 -9.88 -18.74
CA PRO A 27 21.65 -10.73 -19.15
C PRO A 27 20.27 -10.07 -19.02
N GLY A 28 20.11 -9.01 -18.21
CA GLY A 28 18.82 -8.38 -17.91
C GLY A 28 18.60 -6.97 -18.46
N ASP A 29 19.65 -6.26 -18.88
CA ASP A 29 19.54 -4.89 -19.40
C ASP A 29 20.74 -4.50 -20.27
N ILE A 30 20.56 -3.45 -21.06
CA ILE A 30 21.64 -2.70 -21.67
C ILE A 30 21.66 -1.34 -21.00
N THR A 31 22.54 -1.12 -20.05
CA THR A 31 22.60 0.13 -19.29
C THR A 31 23.68 1.05 -19.85
N MET A 32 23.36 2.33 -19.96
CA MET A 32 24.27 3.41 -20.29
C MET A 32 24.67 4.13 -19.00
N TYR A 33 25.93 3.98 -18.61
CA TYR A 33 26.54 4.66 -17.48
C TYR A 33 27.22 5.95 -17.92
N PHE A 34 27.13 6.98 -17.07
CA PHE A 34 27.88 8.22 -17.17
C PHE A 34 28.75 8.35 -15.92
N ILE A 35 30.05 8.12 -16.08
CA ILE A 35 31.03 8.06 -15.00
C ILE A 35 31.80 9.37 -14.99
N ASP A 36 31.86 10.06 -13.86
CA ASP A 36 32.58 11.33 -13.71
C ASP A 36 34.04 11.17 -14.17
N ALA A 37 34.49 12.05 -15.06
CA ALA A 37 35.81 11.94 -15.67
C ALA A 37 36.96 12.27 -14.70
N HIS A 38 36.69 12.91 -13.57
CA HIS A 38 37.67 13.28 -12.55
C HIS A 38 37.70 12.31 -11.38
N THR A 39 36.54 11.86 -10.93
CA THR A 39 36.38 11.09 -9.69
C THR A 39 36.11 9.60 -9.91
N GLY A 40 35.65 9.20 -11.10
CA GLY A 40 35.25 7.82 -11.37
C GLY A 40 33.92 7.40 -10.76
N ALA A 41 33.18 8.32 -10.13
CA ALA A 41 31.85 8.05 -9.58
C ALA A 41 30.80 7.95 -10.70
N VAL A 42 29.79 7.09 -10.55
CA VAL A 42 28.64 7.07 -11.46
C VAL A 42 27.78 8.31 -11.18
N VAL A 43 27.72 9.24 -12.14
CA VAL A 43 26.95 10.48 -12.06
C VAL A 43 25.50 10.26 -12.49
N HIS A 44 25.31 9.39 -13.49
CA HIS A 44 24.00 9.01 -13.99
C HIS A 44 24.07 7.65 -14.64
N GLN A 45 22.96 6.93 -14.65
CA GLN A 45 22.79 5.72 -15.43
C GLN A 45 21.36 5.70 -15.99
N ARG A 46 21.21 5.15 -17.19
CA ARG A 46 19.89 4.92 -17.80
C ARG A 46 19.90 3.62 -18.58
N SER A 47 18.77 2.92 -18.63
CA SER A 47 18.61 1.82 -19.59
C SER A 47 18.65 2.39 -21.02
N ASP A 48 19.38 1.70 -21.88
CA ASP A 48 19.50 1.87 -23.32
C ASP A 48 18.84 0.68 -24.06
N ALA A 49 18.15 -0.19 -23.31
CA ALA A 49 17.25 -1.17 -23.87
C ALA A 49 15.93 -0.47 -24.24
N HIS A 50 15.58 -0.49 -25.53
CA HIS A 50 14.27 -0.05 -25.97
C HIS A 50 13.22 -1.10 -25.58
N THR A 51 12.64 -0.97 -24.39
CA THR A 51 11.51 -1.79 -23.97
C THR A 51 10.22 -1.17 -24.50
N GLN A 52 9.43 -1.92 -25.27
CA GLN A 52 8.07 -1.52 -25.63
C GLN A 52 7.15 -1.70 -24.42
N ALA A 53 7.00 -0.64 -23.62
CA ALA A 53 5.85 -0.50 -22.73
C ALA A 53 4.59 -0.32 -23.57
N ALA A 54 3.51 -0.98 -23.16
CA ALA A 54 2.18 -0.89 -23.76
C ALA A 54 1.19 -0.47 -22.68
N VAL A 55 0.08 0.15 -23.10
CA VAL A 55 -1.05 0.45 -22.24
C VAL A 55 -2.25 -0.27 -22.83
N GLY A 56 -2.74 -1.27 -22.10
CA GLY A 56 -3.96 -2.00 -22.40
C GLY A 56 -5.17 -1.41 -21.70
N LEU A 57 -6.28 -2.10 -21.86
CA LEU A 57 -7.53 -1.83 -21.16
C LEU A 57 -7.88 -3.09 -20.36
N GLY A 58 -8.24 -2.96 -19.10
CA GLY A 58 -8.60 -4.09 -18.25
C GLY A 58 -9.92 -3.84 -17.54
N THR A 59 -10.64 -4.92 -17.23
CA THR A 59 -11.84 -4.89 -16.40
C THR A 59 -11.48 -5.38 -15.00
N GLY A 60 -11.67 -4.53 -13.98
CA GLY A 60 -11.39 -4.86 -12.58
C GLY A 60 -12.40 -5.85 -11.97
N VAL A 61 -12.17 -6.22 -10.71
CA VAL A 61 -13.00 -7.14 -9.91
C VAL A 61 -14.45 -6.67 -9.85
N LEU A 62 -14.67 -5.35 -9.79
CA LEU A 62 -16.00 -4.73 -9.69
C LEU A 62 -16.58 -4.32 -11.06
N GLY A 63 -15.95 -4.75 -12.16
CA GLY A 63 -16.44 -4.53 -13.51
C GLY A 63 -16.06 -3.17 -14.13
N ASP A 64 -15.29 -2.35 -13.44
CA ASP A 64 -14.85 -1.06 -13.94
C ASP A 64 -13.67 -1.19 -14.92
N ARG A 65 -13.67 -0.38 -15.98
CA ARG A 65 -12.65 -0.41 -17.03
C ARG A 65 -11.52 0.57 -16.69
N LYS A 66 -10.28 0.10 -16.63
CA LYS A 66 -9.09 0.91 -16.33
C LYS A 66 -7.91 0.62 -17.25
N LYS A 67 -6.99 1.57 -17.35
CA LYS A 67 -5.76 1.42 -18.14
C LYS A 67 -4.79 0.51 -17.39
N VAL A 68 -4.28 -0.51 -18.07
CA VAL A 68 -3.34 -1.47 -17.51
C VAL A 68 -1.99 -1.30 -18.21
N GLN A 69 -0.94 -1.03 -17.44
CA GLN A 69 0.42 -1.00 -17.96
C GLN A 69 0.88 -2.42 -18.24
N ALA A 70 1.59 -2.62 -19.35
CA ALA A 70 2.08 -3.93 -19.74
C ALA A 70 3.39 -3.83 -20.52
N SER A 71 4.09 -4.94 -20.63
CA SER A 71 5.25 -5.10 -21.49
C SER A 71 4.98 -6.22 -22.50
N ARG A 72 5.58 -6.16 -23.70
CA ARG A 72 5.52 -7.28 -24.65
C ARG A 72 6.57 -8.34 -24.33
N GLN A 73 6.16 -9.60 -24.24
CA GLN A 73 7.06 -10.74 -24.03
C GLN A 73 6.55 -11.98 -24.75
N GLY A 74 7.37 -12.60 -25.60
CA GLY A 74 7.04 -13.88 -26.24
C GLY A 74 5.79 -13.87 -27.14
N GLY A 75 5.43 -12.70 -27.71
CA GLY A 75 4.19 -12.54 -28.50
C GLY A 75 2.94 -12.22 -27.67
N LEU A 76 3.06 -12.21 -26.34
CA LEU A 76 2.01 -11.81 -25.39
C LEU A 76 2.29 -10.41 -24.83
N PHE A 77 1.28 -9.86 -24.17
CA PHE A 77 1.42 -8.78 -23.20
C PHE A 77 1.52 -9.39 -21.81
N VAL A 78 2.40 -8.87 -20.96
CA VAL A 78 2.57 -9.30 -19.57
C VAL A 78 2.45 -8.09 -18.64
N GLN A 79 1.86 -8.27 -17.46
CA GLN A 79 1.73 -7.22 -16.44
C GLN A 79 3.05 -6.91 -15.74
N ILE A 80 3.92 -6.25 -16.51
CA ILE A 80 5.17 -5.64 -16.05
C ILE A 80 5.11 -4.17 -16.45
N ASP A 81 4.87 -3.30 -15.46
CA ASP A 81 4.93 -1.86 -15.61
C ASP A 81 6.37 -1.39 -15.53
N ARG A 82 6.84 -0.78 -16.62
CA ARG A 82 8.16 -0.12 -16.71
C ARG A 82 8.04 1.38 -16.90
N MET A 83 6.83 1.94 -16.81
CA MET A 83 6.57 3.37 -16.91
C MET A 83 6.70 4.08 -15.57
N ARG A 84 6.70 3.33 -14.46
CA ARG A 84 7.04 3.82 -13.13
C ARG A 84 8.49 3.44 -12.77
N PRO A 85 9.20 4.27 -11.98
CA PRO A 85 10.54 3.96 -11.50
C PRO A 85 10.67 2.60 -10.79
N PRO A 86 9.81 2.24 -9.81
CA PRO A 86 9.74 0.85 -9.39
C PRO A 86 9.11 0.06 -10.52
N VAL A 87 9.79 -1.01 -10.94
CA VAL A 87 9.14 -1.99 -11.82
C VAL A 87 8.02 -2.63 -11.01
N ILE A 88 6.78 -2.53 -11.48
CA ILE A 88 5.63 -3.19 -10.87
C ILE A 88 5.33 -4.45 -11.68
N GLU A 89 5.35 -5.59 -11.00
CA GLU A 89 5.15 -6.92 -11.57
C GLU A 89 3.90 -7.54 -10.96
N THR A 90 3.04 -8.14 -11.77
CA THR A 90 1.92 -8.95 -11.26
C THR A 90 2.05 -10.38 -11.76
N LEU A 91 2.05 -11.32 -10.82
CA LEU A 91 2.11 -12.75 -11.06
C LEU A 91 0.72 -13.36 -10.88
N ASP A 92 0.33 -14.21 -11.83
CA ASP A 92 -0.81 -15.11 -11.74
C ASP A 92 -0.33 -16.48 -11.25
N MET A 93 -0.63 -16.78 -9.99
CA MET A 93 -0.21 -18.03 -9.33
C MET A 93 -1.13 -19.21 -9.67
N ARG A 94 -2.21 -19.01 -10.44
CA ARG A 94 -3.09 -20.05 -11.01
C ARG A 94 -3.67 -21.03 -9.99
N GLY A 95 -3.97 -20.53 -8.81
CA GLY A 95 -4.46 -21.30 -7.69
C GLY A 95 -3.47 -22.32 -7.11
N ASN A 96 -2.18 -22.21 -7.43
CA ASN A 96 -1.15 -23.17 -7.03
C ASN A 96 -0.41 -22.72 -5.76
N LEU A 97 -0.97 -23.10 -4.60
CA LEU A 97 -0.38 -22.79 -3.30
C LEU A 97 1.08 -23.23 -3.16
N PHE A 98 1.45 -24.39 -3.72
CA PHE A 98 2.82 -24.88 -3.63
C PHE A 98 3.80 -23.99 -4.41
N ARG A 99 3.42 -23.52 -5.61
CA ARG A 99 4.20 -22.54 -6.37
C ARG A 99 4.29 -21.21 -5.62
N THR A 100 3.16 -20.73 -5.07
CA THR A 100 3.09 -19.51 -4.24
C THR A 100 4.08 -19.56 -3.09
N LEU A 101 4.02 -20.61 -2.27
CA LEU A 101 4.90 -20.77 -1.11
C LEU A 101 6.37 -20.91 -1.51
N ASN A 102 6.69 -21.58 -2.62
CA ASN A 102 8.08 -21.67 -3.06
C ASN A 102 8.65 -20.32 -3.51
N ILE A 103 7.84 -19.46 -4.14
CA ILE A 103 8.25 -18.09 -4.50
C ILE A 103 8.41 -17.24 -3.23
N LEU A 104 7.43 -17.27 -2.32
CA LEU A 104 7.48 -16.51 -1.07
C LEU A 104 8.67 -16.88 -0.18
N ASN A 105 9.02 -18.17 -0.11
CA ASN A 105 10.16 -18.65 0.66
C ASN A 105 11.51 -18.53 -0.08
N GLY A 106 11.54 -17.93 -1.29
CA GLY A 106 12.76 -17.77 -2.07
C GLY A 106 13.39 -19.08 -2.56
N ILE A 107 12.65 -20.19 -2.52
CA ILE A 107 13.11 -21.50 -3.00
C ILE A 107 13.22 -21.50 -4.53
N VAL A 108 12.32 -20.77 -5.19
CA VAL A 108 12.30 -20.60 -6.64
C VAL A 108 12.11 -19.13 -6.99
N THR A 109 12.71 -18.69 -8.09
CA THR A 109 12.42 -17.37 -8.66
C THR A 109 11.21 -17.43 -9.58
N PRO A 110 10.46 -16.33 -9.74
CA PRO A 110 9.43 -16.23 -10.77
C PRO A 110 10.00 -16.53 -12.16
N ALA A 111 9.26 -17.32 -12.93
CA ALA A 111 9.54 -17.62 -14.33
C ALA A 111 8.68 -16.72 -15.23
N ALA A 112 9.03 -16.62 -16.52
CA ALA A 112 8.24 -15.88 -17.50
C ALA A 112 6.77 -16.31 -17.56
N SER A 113 6.49 -17.59 -17.26
CA SER A 113 5.15 -18.13 -17.21
C SER A 113 4.35 -17.69 -15.99
N ASP A 114 4.97 -17.20 -14.91
CA ASP A 114 4.23 -16.79 -13.70
C ASP A 114 3.61 -15.41 -13.85
N PHE A 115 4.08 -14.57 -14.78
CA PHE A 115 3.49 -13.26 -15.01
C PHE A 115 2.07 -13.39 -15.58
N ALA A 116 1.15 -12.57 -15.08
CA ALA A 116 -0.17 -12.41 -15.69
C ALA A 116 0.03 -11.95 -17.15
N ALA A 117 -0.58 -12.67 -18.08
CA ALA A 117 -0.32 -12.51 -19.50
C ALA A 117 -1.60 -12.54 -20.32
N ASP A 118 -1.62 -11.76 -21.39
CA ASP A 118 -2.79 -11.58 -22.25
C ASP A 118 -2.37 -11.48 -23.74
N PRO A 119 -3.10 -12.11 -24.68
CA PRO A 119 -2.70 -12.12 -26.09
C PRO A 119 -2.96 -10.81 -26.84
N ASP A 120 -3.95 -10.01 -26.44
CA ASP A 120 -4.41 -8.85 -27.22
C ASP A 120 -4.39 -7.51 -26.44
N ASN A 121 -4.04 -7.55 -25.15
CA ASN A 121 -3.97 -6.43 -24.22
C ASN A 121 -5.34 -5.89 -23.77
N ASP A 122 -6.41 -6.70 -23.89
CA ASP A 122 -7.73 -6.47 -23.30
C ASP A 122 -7.97 -7.44 -22.11
N TRP A 123 -7.58 -6.99 -20.92
CA TRP A 123 -7.45 -7.83 -19.74
C TRP A 123 -8.80 -8.12 -19.08
N THR A 124 -9.08 -9.40 -18.81
CA THR A 124 -10.34 -9.86 -18.20
C THR A 124 -10.20 -10.51 -16.83
N ASP A 125 -8.97 -10.72 -16.37
CA ASP A 125 -8.67 -11.14 -15.01
C ASP A 125 -8.72 -9.92 -14.07
N GLY A 126 -9.85 -9.74 -13.40
CA GLY A 126 -10.07 -8.60 -12.51
C GLY A 126 -9.09 -8.53 -11.35
N ALA A 127 -8.71 -9.67 -10.76
CA ALA A 127 -7.81 -9.68 -9.61
C ALA A 127 -6.41 -9.19 -10.00
N ALA A 128 -5.89 -9.68 -11.12
CA ALA A 128 -4.60 -9.24 -11.67
C ALA A 128 -4.65 -7.78 -12.14
N VAL A 129 -5.72 -7.37 -12.84
CA VAL A 129 -5.93 -5.99 -13.30
C VAL A 129 -5.89 -5.00 -12.13
N ASP A 130 -6.61 -5.28 -11.04
CA ASP A 130 -6.70 -4.37 -9.91
C ASP A 130 -5.41 -4.37 -9.10
N ALA A 131 -4.83 -5.53 -8.80
CA ALA A 131 -3.54 -5.61 -8.10
C ALA A 131 -2.46 -4.80 -8.84
N HIS A 132 -2.39 -4.93 -10.17
CA HIS A 132 -1.41 -4.21 -10.98
C HIS A 132 -1.67 -2.70 -11.01
N THR A 133 -2.91 -2.32 -11.29
CA THR A 133 -3.27 -0.91 -11.52
C THR A 133 -3.24 -0.12 -10.21
N TYR A 134 -3.80 -0.69 -9.14
CA TYR A 134 -3.85 -0.05 -7.83
C TYR A 134 -2.47 0.05 -7.18
N ALA A 135 -1.56 -0.91 -7.40
CA ALA A 135 -0.18 -0.74 -6.97
C ALA A 135 0.49 0.48 -7.63
N GLY A 136 0.20 0.72 -8.91
CA GLY A 136 0.62 1.91 -9.63
C GLY A 136 -0.01 3.20 -9.09
N TYR A 137 -1.31 3.18 -8.77
CA TYR A 137 -2.00 4.32 -8.17
C TYR A 137 -1.43 4.68 -6.80
N THR A 138 -1.21 3.69 -5.95
CA THR A 138 -0.59 3.89 -4.63
C THR A 138 0.81 4.49 -4.76
N TYR A 139 1.65 3.96 -5.65
CA TYR A 139 2.95 4.58 -5.93
C TYR A 139 2.80 6.06 -6.36
N ASP A 140 1.91 6.34 -7.30
CA ASP A 140 1.69 7.70 -7.80
C ASP A 140 1.21 8.64 -6.71
N TYR A 141 0.35 8.18 -5.80
CA TYR A 141 -0.12 8.95 -4.65
C TYR A 141 1.05 9.31 -3.73
N PHE A 142 1.84 8.32 -3.28
CA PHE A 142 2.96 8.58 -2.37
C PHE A 142 4.02 9.49 -2.99
N PHE A 143 4.30 9.31 -4.29
CA PHE A 143 5.21 10.17 -5.02
C PHE A 143 4.66 11.61 -5.12
N LYS A 144 3.41 11.79 -5.54
CA LYS A 144 2.80 13.12 -5.71
C LYS A 144 2.57 13.85 -4.39
N ARG A 145 2.16 13.13 -3.33
CA ARG A 145 1.85 13.72 -2.02
C ARG A 145 3.07 14.02 -1.19
N PHE A 146 4.07 13.13 -1.21
CA PHE A 146 5.19 13.18 -0.27
C PHE A 146 6.57 13.15 -0.92
N GLY A 147 6.65 13.00 -2.25
CA GLY A 147 7.92 12.82 -2.95
C GLY A 147 8.61 11.50 -2.62
N ARG A 148 7.89 10.52 -2.06
CA ARG A 148 8.44 9.20 -1.72
C ARG A 148 8.67 8.40 -2.99
N ARG A 149 9.86 7.80 -3.10
CA ARG A 149 10.26 6.94 -4.23
C ARG A 149 10.10 5.46 -3.89
N GLY A 150 8.92 4.90 -4.15
CA GLY A 150 8.61 3.50 -3.86
C GLY A 150 8.50 3.19 -2.38
N LEU A 151 8.55 1.90 -2.04
CA LEU A 151 8.36 1.45 -0.65
C LEU A 151 9.56 1.74 0.24
N ASP A 152 10.77 1.82 -0.31
CA ASP A 152 12.03 2.00 0.41
C ASP A 152 12.67 3.38 0.23
N ASN A 153 11.97 4.29 -0.45
CA ASN A 153 12.48 5.60 -0.88
C ASN A 153 13.65 5.53 -1.91
N ALA A 154 13.88 4.37 -2.51
CA ALA A 154 14.83 4.12 -3.60
C ALA A 154 14.24 3.25 -4.73
N ASP A 155 12.90 3.22 -4.85
CA ASP A 155 12.16 2.56 -5.92
C ASP A 155 12.41 1.05 -6.02
N ILE A 156 12.41 0.32 -4.89
CA ILE A 156 12.42 -1.16 -4.95
C ILE A 156 11.28 -1.69 -5.84
N PRO A 157 11.52 -2.77 -6.60
CA PRO A 157 10.47 -3.43 -7.36
C PRO A 157 9.30 -3.83 -6.48
N ILE A 158 8.10 -3.70 -7.03
CA ILE A 158 6.83 -4.03 -6.38
C ILE A 158 6.27 -5.25 -7.10
N ARG A 159 6.04 -6.35 -6.37
CA ARG A 159 5.54 -7.60 -6.94
C ARG A 159 4.24 -8.03 -6.27
N ASN A 160 3.20 -8.12 -7.07
CA ASN A 160 1.88 -8.57 -6.67
C ASN A 160 1.71 -10.05 -7.02
N LEU A 161 1.27 -10.87 -6.07
CA LEU A 161 0.85 -12.26 -6.31
C LEU A 161 -0.68 -12.32 -6.23
N THR A 162 -1.32 -12.65 -7.36
CA THR A 162 -2.75 -12.96 -7.43
C THR A 162 -2.97 -14.45 -7.62
N HIS A 163 -4.19 -14.92 -7.38
CA HIS A 163 -4.55 -16.33 -7.49
C HIS A 163 -3.65 -17.29 -6.70
N PRO A 164 -3.27 -16.97 -5.44
CA PRO A 164 -2.33 -17.80 -4.68
C PRO A 164 -2.88 -19.21 -4.40
N VAL A 165 -4.20 -19.37 -4.43
CA VAL A 165 -4.98 -20.56 -4.13
C VAL A 165 -6.19 -20.64 -5.06
N ASP A 166 -6.68 -21.84 -5.35
CA ASP A 166 -7.88 -22.01 -6.18
C ASP A 166 -9.13 -21.69 -5.35
N ARG A 167 -9.87 -20.66 -5.79
CA ARG A 167 -11.09 -20.19 -5.12
C ARG A 167 -12.11 -21.29 -4.88
N ALA A 168 -12.23 -22.26 -5.79
CA ALA A 168 -13.18 -23.37 -5.69
C ALA A 168 -12.86 -24.33 -4.53
N ASN A 169 -11.60 -24.34 -4.06
CA ASN A 169 -11.13 -25.24 -3.02
C ASN A 169 -11.26 -24.68 -1.59
N ALA A 170 -11.83 -23.48 -1.41
CA ALA A 170 -11.94 -22.81 -0.11
C ALA A 170 -12.55 -23.70 1.01
N GLY A 171 -13.51 -24.57 0.66
CA GLY A 171 -14.14 -25.51 1.62
C GLY A 171 -13.35 -26.77 1.94
N HIS A 172 -12.17 -26.97 1.31
CA HIS A 172 -11.38 -28.20 1.41
C HIS A 172 -9.94 -27.95 1.88
N VAL A 173 -9.63 -26.73 2.34
CA VAL A 173 -8.31 -26.36 2.85
C VAL A 173 -8.31 -26.23 4.38
N PRO A 174 -7.15 -26.38 5.04
CA PRO A 174 -7.02 -26.08 6.47
C PRO A 174 -7.38 -24.63 6.78
N GLU A 175 -7.89 -24.38 7.99
CA GLU A 175 -8.33 -23.05 8.45
C GLU A 175 -7.23 -21.97 8.30
N PHE A 176 -5.97 -22.30 8.60
CA PHE A 176 -4.87 -21.35 8.45
C PHE A 176 -4.62 -20.94 6.98
N VAL A 177 -4.87 -21.84 6.02
CA VAL A 177 -4.78 -21.51 4.58
C VAL A 177 -5.97 -20.66 4.17
N LEU A 178 -7.17 -21.00 4.65
CA LEU A 178 -8.37 -20.20 4.42
C LEU A 178 -8.19 -18.77 4.93
N GLY A 179 -7.73 -18.62 6.17
CA GLY A 179 -7.43 -17.32 6.76
C GLY A 179 -6.40 -16.55 5.94
N LEU A 180 -5.24 -17.13 5.67
CA LEU A 180 -4.10 -16.39 5.11
C LEU A 180 -4.21 -16.12 3.60
N PHE A 181 -4.77 -17.03 2.81
CA PHE A 181 -4.74 -16.94 1.34
C PHE A 181 -6.11 -16.78 0.69
N TYR A 182 -7.21 -16.88 1.44
CA TYR A 182 -8.57 -16.58 0.94
C TYR A 182 -9.14 -15.33 1.58
N LEU A 183 -9.06 -15.22 2.91
CA LEU A 183 -9.71 -14.16 3.71
C LEU A 183 -8.74 -13.08 4.19
N ASN A 184 -7.67 -12.84 3.43
CA ASN A 184 -6.65 -11.86 3.80
C ASN A 184 -5.91 -11.32 2.58
N ALA A 185 -5.24 -10.19 2.74
CA ALA A 185 -4.13 -9.76 1.90
C ALA A 185 -2.94 -9.46 2.83
N PHE A 186 -1.71 -9.54 2.34
CA PHE A 186 -0.56 -9.24 3.18
C PHE A 186 0.67 -8.80 2.37
N TYR A 187 1.42 -7.87 2.95
CA TYR A 187 2.81 -7.60 2.59
C TYR A 187 3.73 -8.70 3.14
N ALA A 188 4.43 -9.39 2.24
CA ALA A 188 5.32 -10.50 2.57
C ALA A 188 6.79 -10.09 2.74
N GLY A 189 7.08 -8.79 2.81
CA GLY A 189 8.45 -8.27 2.84
C GLY A 189 9.04 -8.06 1.45
N SER A 190 10.12 -7.27 1.37
CA SER A 190 10.93 -7.08 0.15
C SER A 190 10.12 -6.66 -1.10
N GLY A 191 9.08 -5.85 -0.92
CA GLY A 191 8.24 -5.35 -2.01
C GLY A 191 7.28 -6.39 -2.59
N VAL A 192 6.99 -7.48 -1.87
CA VAL A 192 6.05 -8.52 -2.30
C VAL A 192 4.72 -8.37 -1.57
N MET A 193 3.62 -8.31 -2.31
CA MET A 193 2.25 -8.33 -1.79
C MET A 193 1.53 -9.57 -2.28
N VAL A 194 0.69 -10.14 -1.44
CA VAL A 194 -0.15 -11.30 -1.77
C VAL A 194 -1.60 -10.93 -1.52
N TYR A 195 -2.46 -11.16 -2.52
CA TYR A 195 -3.88 -10.85 -2.43
C TYR A 195 -4.69 -12.13 -2.35
N GLY A 196 -5.50 -12.25 -1.30
CA GLY A 196 -6.34 -13.41 -1.09
C GLY A 196 -7.45 -13.53 -2.12
N GLU A 197 -7.83 -14.78 -2.34
CA GLU A 197 -8.74 -15.17 -3.42
C GLU A 197 -10.21 -14.85 -3.14
N GLY A 198 -10.56 -14.57 -1.89
CA GLY A 198 -11.94 -14.49 -1.43
C GLY A 198 -12.64 -15.85 -1.45
N LEU A 199 -13.96 -15.86 -1.22
CA LEU A 199 -14.75 -17.09 -1.18
C LEU A 199 -15.55 -17.27 -2.46
N PRO A 200 -15.94 -18.50 -2.86
CA PRO A 200 -16.84 -18.68 -3.99
C PRO A 200 -18.06 -17.77 -3.88
N PRO A 201 -18.58 -17.18 -4.98
CA PRO A 201 -19.58 -16.11 -4.92
C PRO A 201 -20.84 -16.41 -4.11
N ASN A 202 -21.20 -17.69 -3.95
CA ASN A 202 -22.38 -18.15 -3.21
C ASN A 202 -22.12 -18.52 -1.75
N VAL A 203 -20.88 -18.35 -1.26
CA VAL A 203 -20.47 -18.66 0.11
C VAL A 203 -20.38 -17.36 0.90
N VAL A 204 -20.81 -17.42 2.16
CA VAL A 204 -20.71 -16.33 3.13
C VAL A 204 -20.06 -16.81 4.41
N THR A 205 -19.31 -15.93 5.08
CA THR A 205 -18.76 -16.20 6.42
C THR A 205 -19.86 -16.20 7.47
N LEU A 206 -19.59 -16.74 8.65
CA LEU A 206 -20.46 -16.66 9.82
C LEU A 206 -19.64 -16.14 11.00
N PRO A 207 -20.24 -15.33 11.91
CA PRO A 207 -21.65 -14.95 11.96
C PRO A 207 -22.06 -13.75 11.07
N GLU A 208 -21.11 -12.99 10.53
CA GLU A 208 -21.35 -11.68 9.87
C GLU A 208 -22.06 -11.80 8.52
N ARG A 209 -22.13 -13.00 7.93
CA ARG A 209 -22.74 -13.28 6.61
C ARG A 209 -22.08 -12.49 5.47
N GLN A 210 -20.77 -12.26 5.57
CA GLN A 210 -20.05 -11.50 4.56
C GLN A 210 -19.69 -12.36 3.35
N ARG A 211 -19.84 -11.78 2.16
CA ARG A 211 -19.25 -12.26 0.91
C ARG A 211 -17.86 -11.65 0.78
N TRP A 212 -16.91 -12.48 0.38
CA TRP A 212 -15.52 -12.09 0.16
C TRP A 212 -15.19 -12.25 -1.31
N ASN A 213 -14.80 -11.16 -1.96
CA ASN A 213 -14.29 -11.16 -3.32
C ASN A 213 -12.76 -11.15 -3.33
N TYR A 214 -12.15 -11.10 -4.52
CA TYR A 214 -10.70 -11.00 -4.64
C TYR A 214 -10.21 -9.74 -3.92
N MET A 215 -9.29 -9.89 -2.96
CA MET A 215 -8.90 -8.80 -2.06
C MET A 215 -8.19 -7.66 -2.77
N SER A 216 -7.57 -7.91 -3.92
CA SER A 216 -6.98 -6.85 -4.75
C SER A 216 -8.01 -5.90 -5.36
N GLY A 217 -9.30 -6.23 -5.33
CA GLY A 217 -10.38 -5.44 -5.93
C GLY A 217 -10.71 -4.14 -5.22
N ALA A 218 -10.21 -3.96 -3.98
CA ALA A 218 -10.38 -2.74 -3.20
C ALA A 218 -9.07 -1.93 -3.20
N LEU A 219 -9.16 -0.65 -3.55
CA LEU A 219 -7.99 0.21 -3.68
C LEU A 219 -7.31 0.47 -2.34
N ASP A 220 -8.10 0.66 -1.30
CA ASP A 220 -7.63 0.85 0.08
C ASP A 220 -6.87 -0.38 0.60
N VAL A 221 -7.29 -1.61 0.29
CA VAL A 221 -6.58 -2.86 0.62
C VAL A 221 -5.22 -2.91 -0.08
N VAL A 222 -5.17 -2.65 -1.39
CA VAL A 222 -3.88 -2.64 -2.11
C VAL A 222 -2.94 -1.57 -1.54
N ALA A 223 -3.47 -0.39 -1.21
CA ALA A 223 -2.70 0.68 -0.60
C ALA A 223 -2.29 0.39 0.85
N HIS A 224 -3.12 -0.31 1.62
CA HIS A 224 -2.83 -0.79 2.96
C HIS A 224 -1.62 -1.73 2.95
N GLU A 225 -1.60 -2.73 2.06
CA GLU A 225 -0.47 -3.66 1.96
C GLU A 225 0.84 -2.97 1.57
N LEU A 226 0.78 -2.04 0.61
CA LEU A 226 1.96 -1.26 0.22
C LEU A 226 2.43 -0.34 1.36
N THR A 227 1.51 0.13 2.20
CA THR A 227 1.86 0.97 3.35
C THR A 227 2.59 0.18 4.44
N HIS A 228 2.31 -1.11 4.62
CA HIS A 228 3.16 -1.96 5.46
C HIS A 228 4.61 -1.98 4.97
N GLY A 229 4.83 -2.04 3.65
CA GLY A 229 6.17 -1.89 3.08
C GLY A 229 6.81 -0.53 3.39
N ILE A 230 6.01 0.54 3.38
CA ILE A 230 6.51 1.87 3.79
C ILE A 230 6.90 1.88 5.27
N THR A 231 6.12 1.26 6.14
CA THR A 231 6.44 1.10 7.57
C THR A 231 7.75 0.33 7.76
N ASP A 232 7.91 -0.80 7.06
CA ASP A 232 9.09 -1.67 7.07
C ASP A 232 10.38 -0.89 6.75
N TYR A 233 10.34 -0.03 5.73
CA TYR A 233 11.47 0.83 5.34
C TYR A 233 11.46 2.24 5.96
N SER A 234 10.77 2.44 7.09
CA SER A 234 10.80 3.73 7.80
C SER A 234 10.86 3.56 9.32
N SER A 235 9.72 3.64 10.02
CA SER A 235 9.69 3.46 11.48
C SER A 235 9.99 2.03 11.92
N GLY A 236 9.75 1.04 11.06
CA GLY A 236 9.94 -0.37 11.39
C GLY A 236 9.10 -0.82 12.58
N LEU A 237 7.88 -0.27 12.72
CA LEU A 237 6.99 -0.59 13.84
C LEU A 237 6.82 -2.10 13.99
N LEU A 238 7.14 -2.61 15.17
CA LEU A 238 7.05 -4.03 15.50
C LEU A 238 5.61 -4.51 15.28
N TYR A 239 5.44 -5.69 14.71
CA TYR A 239 4.12 -6.24 14.37
C TYR A 239 3.49 -6.99 15.57
N GLU A 240 3.46 -6.31 16.71
CA GLU A 240 2.87 -6.79 17.97
C GLU A 240 2.44 -5.63 18.88
N ASN A 241 1.42 -5.88 19.71
CA ASN A 241 0.91 -4.96 20.72
C ASN A 241 0.59 -3.56 20.14
N GLU A 242 0.87 -2.48 20.89
CA GLU A 242 0.62 -1.11 20.42
C GLU A 242 1.43 -0.70 19.18
N PRO A 243 2.73 -1.04 19.05
CA PRO A 243 3.45 -0.80 17.80
C PRO A 243 2.77 -1.46 16.59
N GLY A 244 2.26 -2.68 16.75
CA GLY A 244 1.55 -3.40 15.69
C GLY A 244 0.21 -2.77 15.37
N ALA A 245 -0.54 -2.32 16.38
CA ALA A 245 -1.78 -1.58 16.16
C ALA A 245 -1.55 -0.22 15.47
N LEU A 246 -0.40 0.44 15.73
CA LEU A 246 0.01 1.62 14.99
C LEU A 246 0.40 1.28 13.54
N ASN A 247 1.08 0.14 13.32
CA ASN A 247 1.43 -0.34 11.98
C ASN A 247 0.15 -0.56 11.14
N GLU A 248 -0.82 -1.32 11.66
CA GLU A 248 -2.15 -1.52 11.06
C GLU A 248 -2.88 -0.21 10.79
N SER A 249 -2.93 0.68 11.79
CA SER A 249 -3.63 1.95 11.65
C SER A 249 -3.00 2.87 10.62
N PHE A 250 -1.67 2.89 10.51
CA PHE A 250 -1.00 3.67 9.48
C PHE A 250 -1.35 3.16 8.08
N SER A 251 -1.41 1.83 7.91
CA SER A 251 -1.84 1.20 6.66
C SER A 251 -3.29 1.54 6.32
N ASP A 252 -4.21 1.51 7.28
CA ASP A 252 -5.60 1.96 7.08
C ASP A 252 -5.68 3.45 6.70
N ILE A 253 -4.99 4.33 7.46
CA ILE A 253 -4.97 5.78 7.22
C ILE A 253 -4.51 6.11 5.80
N MET A 254 -3.41 5.49 5.37
CA MET A 254 -2.87 5.75 4.04
C MET A 254 -3.68 5.06 2.95
N GLY A 255 -4.26 3.89 3.21
CA GLY A 255 -5.20 3.20 2.32
C GLY A 255 -6.39 4.08 1.97
N THR A 256 -7.11 4.55 3.00
CA THR A 256 -8.21 5.51 2.87
C THR A 256 -7.76 6.82 2.20
N ALA A 257 -6.56 7.31 2.49
CA ALA A 257 -6.06 8.54 1.86
C ALA A 257 -5.80 8.38 0.35
N VAL A 258 -5.29 7.21 -0.08
CA VAL A 258 -5.13 6.86 -1.50
C VAL A 258 -6.50 6.75 -2.17
N GLU A 259 -7.45 6.12 -1.51
CA GLU A 259 -8.82 5.98 -2.02
C GLU A 259 -9.48 7.34 -2.26
N PHE A 260 -9.47 8.23 -1.26
CA PHE A 260 -9.95 9.62 -1.39
C PHE A 260 -9.20 10.44 -2.45
N PHE A 261 -7.98 10.06 -2.83
CA PHE A 261 -7.23 10.75 -3.87
C PHE A 261 -7.70 10.37 -5.29
N PHE A 262 -8.12 9.12 -5.50
CA PHE A 262 -8.47 8.61 -6.82
C PHE A 262 -9.97 8.45 -7.05
N GLN A 263 -10.76 8.31 -6.00
CA GLN A 263 -12.19 8.05 -6.06
C GLN A 263 -12.99 9.23 -5.50
N PRO A 264 -14.21 9.47 -6.02
CA PRO A 264 -15.11 10.45 -5.44
C PRO A 264 -15.58 9.98 -4.06
N PRO A 265 -15.82 10.89 -3.11
CA PRO A 265 -16.34 10.51 -1.80
C PRO A 265 -17.79 10.01 -1.89
N GLY A 266 -18.12 8.93 -1.18
CA GLY A 266 -19.48 8.38 -1.09
C GLY A 266 -19.47 6.94 -0.55
N ASP A 267 -20.64 6.30 -0.47
CA ASP A 267 -20.85 5.00 0.20
C ASP A 267 -21.23 3.85 -0.76
N ALA A 268 -21.08 4.09 -2.07
CA ALA A 268 -21.25 3.07 -3.10
C ALA A 268 -19.90 2.46 -3.48
N LEU A 269 -19.93 1.31 -4.17
CA LEU A 269 -18.71 0.68 -4.69
C LEU A 269 -17.87 1.66 -5.51
N LEU A 270 -16.54 1.59 -5.38
CA LEU A 270 -15.56 2.47 -6.02
C LEU A 270 -15.73 3.95 -5.64
N GLN A 271 -16.17 4.22 -4.40
CA GLN A 271 -16.25 5.56 -3.81
C GLN A 271 -15.55 5.57 -2.46
N ALA A 272 -14.82 6.66 -2.22
CA ALA A 272 -14.00 6.78 -1.02
C ALA A 272 -14.84 7.08 0.23
N ASP A 273 -14.64 6.26 1.25
CA ASP A 273 -15.19 6.48 2.58
C ASP A 273 -14.17 6.21 3.71
N TYR A 274 -14.62 5.80 4.89
CA TYR A 274 -13.78 5.51 6.05
C TYR A 274 -14.01 4.08 6.56
N LEU A 275 -14.56 3.21 5.72
CA LEU A 275 -14.55 1.77 5.85
C LEU A 275 -13.24 1.24 5.25
N ILE A 276 -12.94 -0.01 5.58
CA ILE A 276 -11.80 -0.71 5.02
C ILE A 276 -12.30 -1.98 4.34
N ALA A 277 -11.93 -2.17 3.07
CA ALA A 277 -12.26 -3.31 2.22
C ALA A 277 -13.75 -3.51 1.90
N GLU A 278 -14.60 -2.51 2.08
CA GLU A 278 -16.05 -2.56 1.79
C GLU A 278 -16.37 -2.86 0.32
N ASP A 279 -15.49 -2.46 -0.60
CA ASP A 279 -15.54 -2.80 -2.02
C ASP A 279 -15.54 -4.32 -2.30
N VAL A 280 -14.87 -5.12 -1.45
CA VAL A 280 -14.67 -6.57 -1.69
C VAL A 280 -15.18 -7.48 -0.56
N VAL A 281 -15.44 -6.92 0.62
CA VAL A 281 -16.04 -7.63 1.77
C VAL A 281 -17.40 -7.02 2.07
N THR A 282 -18.47 -7.70 1.67
CA THR A 282 -19.83 -7.14 1.75
C THR A 282 -20.78 -7.99 2.60
N PRO A 283 -21.64 -7.39 3.43
CA PRO A 283 -21.77 -5.95 3.67
C PRO A 283 -20.69 -5.39 4.60
N GLY A 284 -20.32 -4.13 4.39
CA GLY A 284 -19.72 -3.25 5.40
C GLY A 284 -18.20 -3.26 5.53
N GLY A 285 -17.46 -4.11 4.84
CA GLY A 285 -16.00 -4.17 4.98
C GLY A 285 -15.53 -4.87 6.25
N LEU A 286 -14.29 -4.61 6.65
CA LEU A 286 -13.61 -5.25 7.79
C LEU A 286 -13.49 -4.33 9.00
N ARG A 287 -13.37 -3.02 8.76
CA ARG A 287 -13.16 -2.02 9.80
C ARG A 287 -13.88 -0.74 9.43
N SER A 288 -14.10 0.10 10.43
CA SER A 288 -14.46 1.51 10.25
C SER A 288 -13.51 2.37 11.05
N MET A 289 -12.94 3.38 10.39
CA MET A 289 -12.18 4.42 11.07
C MET A 289 -13.07 5.47 11.75
N ALA A 290 -14.34 5.58 11.33
CA ALA A 290 -15.32 6.53 11.85
C ALA A 290 -16.15 5.95 13.02
N ASP A 291 -16.36 4.64 13.03
CA ASP A 291 -17.04 3.90 14.09
C ASP A 291 -16.45 2.49 14.31
N PRO A 292 -15.22 2.35 14.85
CA PRO A 292 -14.59 1.07 15.13
C PRO A 292 -15.47 0.12 15.94
N ALA A 293 -16.26 0.67 16.87
CA ALA A 293 -17.13 -0.10 17.75
C ALA A 293 -18.24 -0.85 16.99
N ALA A 294 -18.65 -0.37 15.82
CA ALA A 294 -19.61 -1.08 14.95
C ALA A 294 -19.06 -2.42 14.43
N PHE A 295 -17.74 -2.57 14.41
CA PHE A 295 -17.01 -3.78 14.01
C PHE A 295 -16.43 -4.54 15.21
N GLY A 296 -16.82 -4.18 16.44
CA GLY A 296 -16.30 -4.78 17.66
C GLY A 296 -14.88 -4.34 18.03
N HIS A 297 -14.35 -3.29 17.38
CA HIS A 297 -13.03 -2.75 17.66
C HIS A 297 -13.10 -1.57 18.64
N PRO A 298 -12.12 -1.39 19.54
CA PRO A 298 -12.08 -0.24 20.44
C PRO A 298 -11.90 1.08 19.69
N ASP A 299 -12.69 2.09 20.08
CA ASP A 299 -12.57 3.48 19.63
C ASP A 299 -11.89 4.38 20.69
N HIS A 300 -11.47 3.80 21.82
CA HIS A 300 -10.92 4.50 22.97
C HIS A 300 -9.98 3.59 23.79
N TYR A 301 -8.89 4.17 24.29
CA TYR A 301 -7.79 3.46 24.96
C TYR A 301 -8.20 2.67 26.22
N SER A 302 -9.26 3.10 26.92
CA SER A 302 -9.83 2.37 28.06
C SER A 302 -10.50 1.04 27.69
N ARG A 303 -10.81 0.83 26.40
CA ARG A 303 -11.44 -0.38 25.86
C ARG A 303 -10.47 -1.28 25.10
N ARG A 304 -9.17 -0.93 25.06
CA ARG A 304 -8.16 -1.67 24.30
C ARG A 304 -8.13 -3.14 24.72
N TYR A 305 -7.92 -4.00 23.74
CA TYR A 305 -7.63 -5.40 23.97
C TYR A 305 -6.24 -5.55 24.59
N THR A 306 -6.13 -6.43 25.58
CA THR A 306 -4.90 -6.67 26.37
C THR A 306 -4.52 -8.14 26.46
N GLY A 307 -5.18 -9.00 25.68
CA GLY A 307 -4.83 -10.41 25.57
C GLY A 307 -3.71 -10.64 24.54
N THR A 308 -3.45 -11.90 24.22
CA THR A 308 -2.32 -12.32 23.35
C THR A 308 -2.73 -12.76 21.96
N ALA A 309 -4.04 -12.89 21.68
CA ALA A 309 -4.51 -13.21 20.33
C ALA A 309 -4.16 -12.06 19.37
N ASP A 310 -4.08 -12.36 18.07
CA ASP A 310 -3.84 -11.35 17.04
C ASP A 310 -2.61 -10.47 17.35
N ASN A 311 -1.51 -11.11 17.72
CA ASN A 311 -0.26 -10.45 18.11
C ASN A 311 -0.43 -9.35 19.19
N GLY A 312 -1.39 -9.50 20.12
CA GLY A 312 -1.74 -8.45 21.08
C GLY A 312 -2.89 -7.55 20.62
N GLY A 313 -3.76 -8.06 19.73
CA GLY A 313 -4.93 -7.38 19.19
C GLY A 313 -4.59 -6.23 18.25
N ILE A 314 -3.61 -6.40 17.37
CA ILE A 314 -3.13 -5.32 16.51
C ILE A 314 -4.25 -4.76 15.62
N HIS A 315 -5.07 -5.61 14.99
CA HIS A 315 -6.13 -5.18 14.08
C HIS A 315 -7.29 -4.52 14.84
N GLY A 316 -7.62 -5.06 16.02
CA GLY A 316 -8.65 -4.48 16.87
C GLY A 316 -8.22 -3.13 17.46
N ASN A 317 -7.05 -3.08 18.09
CA ASN A 317 -6.54 -1.88 18.75
C ASN A 317 -6.20 -0.76 17.75
N ALA A 318 -5.99 -1.05 16.46
CA ALA A 318 -5.86 -0.05 15.40
C ALA A 318 -7.08 0.89 15.29
N GLY A 319 -8.26 0.46 15.77
CA GLY A 319 -9.45 1.30 15.84
C GLY A 319 -9.26 2.60 16.63
N ILE A 320 -8.39 2.61 17.64
CA ILE A 320 -8.12 3.79 18.49
C ILE A 320 -7.40 4.90 17.69
N PRO A 321 -6.22 4.66 17.09
CA PRO A 321 -5.57 5.64 16.22
C PRO A 321 -6.35 5.92 14.92
N ASN A 322 -7.09 4.96 14.37
CA ASN A 322 -7.98 5.22 13.23
C ASN A 322 -9.05 6.27 13.56
N GLN A 323 -9.71 6.13 14.72
CA GLN A 323 -10.68 7.12 15.20
C GLN A 323 -10.03 8.48 15.48
N ALA A 324 -8.79 8.49 15.97
CA ALA A 324 -8.06 9.75 16.17
C ALA A 324 -7.78 10.46 14.83
N TYR A 325 -7.37 9.74 13.79
CA TYR A 325 -7.21 10.32 12.45
C TYR A 325 -8.54 10.85 11.90
N PHE A 326 -9.61 10.04 11.94
CA PHE A 326 -10.94 10.44 11.49
C PHE A 326 -11.41 11.74 12.18
N LEU A 327 -11.33 11.78 13.53
CA LEU A 327 -11.73 12.96 14.30
C LEU A 327 -10.85 14.18 14.02
N ALA A 328 -9.55 13.99 13.79
CA ALA A 328 -8.66 15.10 13.44
C ALA A 328 -9.02 15.71 12.07
N VAL A 329 -9.52 14.91 11.13
CA VAL A 329 -9.97 15.38 9.81
C VAL A 329 -11.40 15.93 9.85
N GLU A 330 -12.38 15.08 10.17
CA GLU A 330 -13.80 15.42 10.05
C GLU A 330 -14.35 16.16 11.28
N GLY A 331 -13.71 16.01 12.44
CA GLY A 331 -14.27 16.43 13.72
C GLY A 331 -15.37 15.47 14.21
N GLY A 332 -16.10 15.90 15.23
CA GLY A 332 -17.21 15.14 15.80
C GLY A 332 -16.96 14.76 17.25
N THR A 333 -17.63 13.71 17.74
CA THR A 333 -17.59 13.30 19.14
C THR A 333 -17.15 11.85 19.23
N ASN A 334 -16.13 11.56 20.04
CA ASN A 334 -15.81 10.17 20.38
C ASN A 334 -16.93 9.57 21.24
N ARG A 335 -17.48 8.42 20.84
CA ARG A 335 -18.66 7.82 21.49
C ARG A 335 -18.37 7.34 22.91
N THR A 336 -17.14 6.91 23.18
CA THR A 336 -16.75 6.39 24.50
C THR A 336 -16.43 7.50 25.50
N SER A 337 -15.64 8.51 25.12
CA SER A 337 -15.28 9.61 26.04
C SER A 337 -16.31 10.74 26.10
N GLY A 338 -17.14 10.88 25.06
CA GLY A 338 -18.05 12.01 24.91
C GLY A 338 -17.35 13.33 24.56
N LEU A 339 -16.03 13.31 24.32
CA LEU A 339 -15.26 14.52 23.98
C LEU A 339 -15.48 14.92 22.52
N VAL A 340 -15.70 16.22 22.32
CA VAL A 340 -15.87 16.84 21.00
C VAL A 340 -14.51 17.28 20.46
N VAL A 341 -14.27 16.97 19.20
CA VAL A 341 -13.08 17.35 18.43
C VAL A 341 -13.48 18.31 17.32
N GLN A 342 -12.80 19.45 17.26
CA GLN A 342 -12.86 20.33 16.11
C GLN A 342 -11.81 19.86 15.09
N GLY A 343 -12.25 19.07 14.11
CA GLY A 343 -11.39 18.63 13.01
C GLY A 343 -10.98 19.79 12.10
N ILE A 344 -9.98 19.55 11.26
CA ILE A 344 -9.51 20.53 10.26
C ILE A 344 -10.48 20.72 9.08
N GLY A 345 -11.48 19.85 8.97
CA GLY A 345 -12.47 19.78 7.90
C GLY A 345 -11.97 18.96 6.71
N ARG A 346 -12.87 18.18 6.09
CA ARG A 346 -12.58 17.28 4.96
C ARG A 346 -11.81 17.90 3.79
N GLY A 347 -12.07 19.18 3.49
CA GLY A 347 -11.38 19.90 2.42
C GLY A 347 -9.88 20.10 2.68
N ASN A 348 -9.43 19.87 3.92
CA ASN A 348 -8.05 19.99 4.35
C ASN A 348 -7.40 18.64 4.67
N ARG A 349 -8.04 17.49 4.35
CA ARG A 349 -7.55 16.13 4.71
C ARG A 349 -6.05 15.92 4.43
N GLU A 350 -5.55 16.44 3.31
CA GLU A 350 -4.13 16.40 2.95
C GLU A 350 -3.19 16.91 4.07
N GLN A 351 -3.63 17.86 4.89
CA GLN A 351 -2.84 18.32 6.02
C GLN A 351 -2.66 17.21 7.07
N MET A 352 -3.70 16.41 7.36
CA MET A 352 -3.57 15.28 8.29
C MET A 352 -2.83 14.11 7.67
N GLU A 353 -3.03 13.84 6.38
CA GLU A 353 -2.22 12.86 5.63
C GLU A 353 -0.72 13.17 5.81
N ARG A 354 -0.32 14.44 5.64
CA ARG A 354 1.07 14.89 5.85
C ARG A 354 1.54 14.79 7.30
N VAL A 355 0.69 15.10 8.28
CA VAL A 355 1.03 14.98 9.71
C VAL A 355 1.31 13.53 10.06
N PHE A 356 0.40 12.62 9.73
CA PHE A 356 0.56 11.21 10.04
C PHE A 356 1.71 10.60 9.24
N TYR A 357 1.81 10.85 7.93
CA TYR A 357 2.94 10.38 7.13
C TYR A 357 4.29 10.82 7.71
N ARG A 358 4.46 12.10 8.07
CA ARG A 358 5.70 12.60 8.69
C ARG A 358 5.99 11.91 10.03
N ALA A 359 4.98 11.78 10.90
CA ALA A 359 5.16 11.16 12.21
C ALA A 359 5.60 9.70 12.09
N PHE A 360 4.88 8.92 11.29
CA PHE A 360 5.10 7.48 11.14
C PHE A 360 6.34 7.12 10.32
N THR A 361 6.84 8.02 9.47
CA THR A 361 8.03 7.72 8.65
C THR A 361 9.33 8.35 9.16
N LEU A 362 9.26 9.41 9.97
CA LEU A 362 10.46 10.17 10.40
C LEU A 362 10.63 10.31 11.91
N LEU A 363 9.58 10.14 12.72
CA LEU A 363 9.62 10.52 14.14
C LEU A 363 9.40 9.34 15.11
N MET A 364 8.74 8.26 14.67
CA MET A 364 8.45 7.11 15.53
C MET A 364 9.58 6.06 15.50
N PRO A 365 10.01 5.53 16.67
CA PRO A 365 10.83 4.33 16.74
C PRO A 365 9.99 3.06 16.53
N ALA A 366 10.66 1.94 16.25
CA ALA A 366 10.03 0.64 16.04
C ALA A 366 9.14 0.14 17.20
N ASN A 367 9.45 0.54 18.43
CA ASN A 367 8.71 0.15 19.63
C ASN A 367 7.73 1.24 20.12
N ALA A 368 7.31 2.17 19.25
CA ALA A 368 6.40 3.24 19.63
C ALA A 368 5.08 2.70 20.18
N ASP A 369 4.65 3.28 21.29
CA ASP A 369 3.33 3.09 21.88
C ASP A 369 2.38 4.23 21.46
N PHE A 370 1.11 4.18 21.87
CA PHE A 370 0.14 5.19 21.45
C PHE A 370 0.48 6.59 21.99
N VAL A 371 1.10 6.70 23.16
CA VAL A 371 1.55 7.99 23.72
C VAL A 371 2.68 8.58 22.87
N THR A 372 3.61 7.73 22.42
CA THR A 372 4.66 8.12 21.47
C THR A 372 4.05 8.57 20.15
N ALA A 373 3.04 7.87 19.64
CA ALA A 373 2.35 8.26 18.42
C ALA A 373 1.63 9.62 18.54
N ARG A 374 0.98 9.87 19.69
CA ARG A 374 0.41 11.18 20.02
C ARG A 374 1.48 12.28 20.00
N ALA A 375 2.60 12.09 20.69
CA ALA A 375 3.68 13.08 20.72
C ALA A 375 4.26 13.35 19.32
N ALA A 376 4.51 12.29 18.54
CA ALA A 376 5.08 12.38 17.20
C ALA A 376 4.13 13.08 16.21
N THR A 377 2.83 12.79 16.24
CA THR A 377 1.84 13.47 15.37
C THR A 377 1.63 14.94 15.75
N ILE A 378 1.64 15.28 17.03
CA ILE A 378 1.63 16.70 17.48
C ILE A 378 2.89 17.42 17.00
N GLN A 379 4.06 16.80 17.14
CA GLN A 379 5.32 17.40 16.68
C GLN A 379 5.34 17.55 15.16
N ALA A 380 4.88 16.55 14.40
CA ALA A 380 4.77 16.64 12.95
C ALA A 380 3.85 17.79 12.51
N ALA A 381 2.73 18.00 13.21
CA ALA A 381 1.84 19.14 12.94
C ALA A 381 2.52 20.49 13.20
N ARG A 382 3.32 20.61 14.27
CA ARG A 382 4.11 21.82 14.55
C ARG A 382 5.19 22.08 13.50
N ASP A 383 5.91 21.04 13.09
CA ASP A 383 6.96 21.15 12.08
C ASP A 383 6.40 21.64 10.73
N LEU A 384 5.22 21.15 10.35
CA LEU A 384 4.62 21.43 9.05
C LEU A 384 3.81 22.73 9.00
N PHE A 385 3.10 23.06 10.08
CA PHE A 385 2.09 24.12 10.08
C PHE A 385 2.28 25.18 11.18
N GLY A 386 3.29 25.00 12.05
CA GLY A 386 3.62 25.90 13.13
C GLY A 386 2.87 25.61 14.45
N PRO A 387 3.43 26.05 15.60
CA PRO A 387 2.77 25.93 16.90
C PRO A 387 1.43 26.68 16.96
N GLY A 388 0.43 26.07 17.58
CA GLY A 388 -0.93 26.60 17.67
C GLY A 388 -1.66 26.60 16.34
N SER A 389 -1.24 25.79 15.35
CA SER A 389 -1.97 25.64 14.08
C SER A 389 -3.26 24.83 14.25
N ALA A 390 -4.16 24.91 13.26
CA ALA A 390 -5.37 24.08 13.26
C ALA A 390 -5.04 22.56 13.24
N PRO A 391 -4.08 22.09 12.42
CA PRO A 391 -3.55 20.73 12.49
C PRO A 391 -3.12 20.27 13.88
N GLU A 392 -2.29 21.06 14.58
CA GLU A 392 -1.82 20.69 15.93
C GLU A 392 -2.98 20.55 16.91
N ARG A 393 -3.91 21.53 16.91
CA ARG A 393 -5.05 21.49 17.82
C ARG A 393 -5.95 20.29 17.54
N ALA A 394 -6.27 20.03 16.27
CA ALA A 394 -7.16 18.94 15.88
C ALA A 394 -6.58 17.58 16.27
N VAL A 395 -5.31 17.31 15.94
CA VAL A 395 -4.67 16.03 16.28
C VAL A 395 -4.50 15.85 17.79
N THR A 396 -4.18 16.92 18.53
CA THR A 396 -4.09 16.89 20.00
C THR A 396 -5.45 16.55 20.63
N GLN A 397 -6.52 17.22 20.18
CA GLN A 397 -7.89 16.98 20.66
C GLN A 397 -8.34 15.55 20.32
N ALA A 398 -8.04 15.07 19.12
CA ALA A 398 -8.42 13.74 18.68
C ALA A 398 -7.79 12.63 19.51
N TRP A 399 -6.48 12.69 19.77
CA TRP A 399 -5.81 11.74 20.65
C TRP A 399 -6.38 11.76 22.07
N THR A 400 -6.69 12.96 22.60
CA THR A 400 -7.31 13.08 23.93
C THR A 400 -8.73 12.50 23.92
N ALA A 401 -9.49 12.69 22.84
CA ALA A 401 -10.82 12.14 22.69
C ALA A 401 -10.85 10.61 22.64
N VAL A 402 -9.80 9.97 22.11
CA VAL A 402 -9.64 8.50 22.15
C VAL A 402 -8.90 8.01 23.41
N GLY A 403 -8.65 8.89 24.39
CA GLY A 403 -8.14 8.49 25.71
C GLY A 403 -6.64 8.27 25.80
N VAL A 404 -5.86 8.74 24.83
CA VAL A 404 -4.39 8.70 24.83
C VAL A 404 -3.88 10.09 25.18
N ASN A 405 -3.12 10.22 26.27
CA ASN A 405 -2.73 11.52 26.84
C ASN A 405 -1.23 11.67 27.01
#